data_AF-A0A6J4PMP5-F1
#
_entry.id   AF-A0A6J4PMP5-F1
#
_cell.length_a   1.000
_cell.length_b   1.000
_cell.length_c   1.000
_cell.angle_alpha   90.00
_cell.angle_beta   90.00
_cell.angle_gamma   90.00
#
_symmetry.space_group_name_H-M   'P 1'
#
loop_
_entity.id
_entity.type
_entity.pdbx_description
1 polymer ?
#
loop_
_entity_poly.entity_id
_entity_poly.type
_entity_poly.pdbx_seq_one_letter_code
_entity_poly.pdbx_strand_id
1 'polypeptide(L)' 'MSGPMGERGFEVFAATLFGKIVVARYPTLEQAEWRARDLSEEAERNPRGYLQYLVQPAEEE' A
#
# COMPACT_ATOMS: atom_id res chain seq x y z
N MET A 1 15.82 -7.21 23.69
CA MET A 1 15.56 -6.46 22.45
C MET A 1 14.98 -7.44 21.44
N SER A 2 13.66 -7.52 21.39
CA SER A 2 12.93 -8.47 20.55
C SER A 2 12.69 -7.81 19.19
N GLY A 3 13.46 -8.18 18.18
CA GLY A 3 13.03 -8.01 16.79
C GLY A 3 12.69 -9.40 16.26
N PRO A 4 11.41 -9.79 16.14
CA PRO A 4 11.11 -11.09 15.59
C PRO A 4 10.84 -10.96 14.09
N MET A 5 11.70 -11.62 13.32
CA MET A 5 11.32 -12.50 12.21
C MET A 5 10.57 -11.86 11.01
N GLY A 6 11.33 -11.46 9.99
CA GLY A 6 10.82 -11.25 8.63
C GLY A 6 11.00 -9.83 8.13
N GLU A 7 12.06 -9.57 7.36
CA GLU A 7 12.30 -8.33 6.61
C GLU A 7 11.32 -8.20 5.43
N ARG A 8 10.01 -8.35 5.68
CA ARG A 8 8.99 -8.13 4.66
C ARG A 8 8.34 -6.81 4.98
N GLY A 9 8.77 -5.79 4.23
CA GLY A 9 8.23 -4.44 4.33
C GLY A 9 6.72 -4.41 4.07
N PHE A 10 6.20 -3.21 3.87
CA PHE A 10 4.78 -2.95 3.66
C PHE A 10 4.56 -2.63 2.19
N GLU A 11 3.48 -3.15 1.62
CA GLU A 11 3.07 -2.82 0.27
C GLU A 11 1.80 -1.99 0.26
N VAL A 12 1.78 -1.01 -0.63
CA VAL A 12 0.60 -0.23 -0.95
C VAL A 12 -0.02 -0.85 -2.18
N PHE A 13 -1.30 -1.18 -2.12
CA PHE A 13 -2.06 -1.67 -3.26
C PHE A 13 -3.26 -0.79 -3.56
N ALA A 14 -3.58 -0.67 -4.84
CA ALA A 14 -4.81 -0.09 -5.33
C ALA A 14 -5.86 -1.19 -5.46
N ALA A 15 -6.99 -1.03 -4.77
CA ALA A 15 -8.19 -1.81 -4.98
C ALA A 15 -8.92 -1.29 -6.23
N THR A 16 -9.16 -2.19 -7.18
CA THR A 16 -9.92 -1.93 -8.39
C THR A 16 -11.15 -2.84 -8.43
N LEU A 17 -12.07 -2.58 -9.36
CA LEU A 17 -13.19 -3.49 -9.63
C LEU A 17 -12.74 -4.88 -10.12
N PHE A 18 -11.48 -5.02 -10.54
CA PHE A 18 -10.92 -6.25 -11.13
C PHE A 18 -9.88 -6.94 -10.22
N GLY A 19 -9.73 -6.48 -8.98
CA GLY A 19 -8.77 -7.04 -8.01
C GLY A 19 -7.84 -6.00 -7.41
N LYS A 20 -6.74 -6.47 -6.81
CA LYS A 20 -5.72 -5.62 -6.17
C LYS A 20 -4.47 -5.51 -7.05
N ILE A 21 -3.92 -4.31 -7.16
CA ILE A 21 -2.66 -4.03 -7.87
C ILE A 21 -1.67 -3.44 -6.87
N VAL A 22 -0.52 -4.08 -6.67
CA VAL A 22 0.55 -3.50 -5.85
C VAL A 22 1.17 -2.32 -6.61
N VAL A 23 1.13 -1.13 -5.99
CA VAL A 23 1.61 0.12 -6.60
C VAL A 23 2.93 0.61 -6.01
N ALA A 24 3.25 0.20 -4.78
CA ALA A 24 4.52 0.53 -4.13
C ALA A 24 4.85 -0.46 -3.01
N ARG A 25 6.13 -0.57 -2.65
CA ARG A 25 6.63 -1.30 -1.48
C ARG A 25 7.56 -0.39 -0.67
N TYR A 26 7.48 -0.48 0.65
CA TYR A 26 8.22 0.35 1.60
C TYR A 26 8.77 -0.48 2.75
N PRO A 27 9.95 -0.14 3.29
CA PRO A 27 10.50 -0.84 4.45
C PRO A 27 9.71 -0.61 5.75
N THR A 28 8.96 0.49 5.87
CA THR A 28 8.21 0.84 7.09
C THR A 28 6.73 1.10 6.82
N LEU A 29 5.91 0.83 7.84
CA LEU A 29 4.47 1.06 7.79
C LEU A 29 4.16 2.53 7.57
N GLU A 30 4.84 3.42 8.30
CA GLU A 30 4.64 4.87 8.21
C GLU A 30 4.83 5.39 6.77
N GLN A 31 5.85 4.90 6.05
CA GLN A 31 6.08 5.28 4.66
C GLN A 31 4.97 4.78 3.73
N ALA A 32 4.50 3.55 3.95
CA ALA A 32 3.40 2.97 3.17
C ALA A 32 2.07 3.68 3.43
N GLU A 33 1.76 4.00 4.69
CA GLU A 33 0.55 4.74 5.08
C GLU A 33 0.55 6.15 4.52
N TRP A 34 1.69 6.85 4.62
CA TRP A 34 1.84 8.17 4.04
C TRP A 34 1.57 8.14 2.53
N ARG A 35 2.11 7.14 1.83
CA ARG A 35 1.88 7.00 0.39
C ARG A 35 0.44 6.64 0.04
N ALA A 36 -0.18 5.71 0.77
CA ALA A 36 -1.56 5.32 0.54
C ALA A 36 -2.52 6.50 0.71
N ARG A 37 -2.24 7.36 1.69
CA ARG A 37 -2.98 8.61 1.90
C ARG A 37 -2.79 9.59 0.75
N ASP A 38 -1.55 9.88 0.37
CA ASP A 38 -1.22 10.78 -0.74
C ASP A 38 -1.91 10.37 -2.05
N LEU A 39 -1.87 9.06 -2.37
CA LEU A 39 -2.56 8.49 -3.54
C LEU A 39 -4.09 8.58 -3.44
N SER A 40 -4.65 8.46 -2.24
CA SER A 40 -6.09 8.62 -2.02
C SER A 40 -6.54 10.07 -2.22
N GLU A 41 -5.78 11.04 -1.69
CA GLU A 41 -6.04 12.47 -1.89
C GLU A 41 -5.92 12.87 -3.38
N GLU A 42 -4.99 12.27 -4.12
CA GLU A 42 -4.89 12.45 -5.58
C GLU A 42 -6.10 11.86 -6.32
N ALA A 43 -6.54 10.65 -5.94
CA ALA A 43 -7.66 9.99 -6.60
C ALA A 43 -9.02 10.66 -6.35
N GLU A 44 -9.23 11.28 -5.19
CA GLU A 44 -10.40 12.13 -4.94
C GLU A 44 -10.48 13.30 -5.93
N ARG A 45 -9.33 13.83 -6.36
CA ARG A 45 -9.25 14.95 -7.30
C ARG A 45 -9.34 14.51 -8.76
N ASN A 46 -8.98 13.27 -9.06
CA ASN A 46 -9.01 12.73 -10.44
C ASN A 46 -9.30 11.21 -10.44
N PRO A 47 -10.58 10.81 -10.39
CA PRO A 47 -10.95 9.41 -10.24
C PRO A 47 -10.64 8.61 -11.51
N ARG A 48 -9.51 7.88 -11.50
CA ARG A 48 -9.05 7.01 -12.61
C ARG A 48 -9.54 5.55 -12.52
N GLY A 49 -10.64 5.29 -11.82
CA GLY A 49 -11.21 3.95 -11.67
C GLY A 49 -10.61 3.10 -10.54
N TYR A 50 -9.76 3.70 -9.69
CA TYR A 50 -9.31 3.09 -8.43
C TYR A 50 -10.32 3.38 -7.33
N LEU A 51 -10.71 2.34 -6.58
CA LEU A 51 -11.72 2.46 -5.51
C LEU A 51 -11.07 2.90 -4.19
N GLN A 52 -9.86 2.41 -3.90
CA GLN A 52 -9.16 2.69 -2.65
C GLN A 52 -7.67 2.33 -2.74
N TYR A 53 -6.81 3.02 -1.99
CA TYR A 53 -5.43 2.61 -1.75
C TYR A 53 -5.29 2.13 -0.31
N LEU A 54 -4.69 0.96 -0.11
CA LEU A 54 -4.56 0.28 1.18
C LEU A 54 -3.14 -0.23 1.41
N VAL A 55 -2.79 -0.47 2.67
CA VAL A 55 -1.49 -1.01 3.09
C VAL A 55 -1.67 -2.42 3.62
N GLN A 56 -0.76 -3.33 3.23
CA GLN A 56 -0.64 -4.66 3.84
C GLN A 56 0.83 -5.05 4.03
N PRO A 57 1.14 -5.98 4.97
CA PRO A 57 2.46 -6.61 5.02
C PRO A 57 2.75 -7.34 3.70
N ALA A 58 3.99 -7.28 3.22
CA ALA A 58 4.41 -8.02 2.03
C ALA A 58 4.49 -9.54 2.32
N GLU A 59 4.03 -10.37 1.39
CA GLU A 59 4.12 -11.84 1.48
C GLU A 59 5.50 -12.34 1.00
N GLU A 60 5.96 -13.51 1.50
CA GLU A 60 7.17 -14.20 1.02
C GLU A 60 6.77 -14.90 -0.27
N GLU A 61 7.46 -14.59 -1.38
CA GLU A 61 7.36 -15.38 -2.62
C GLU A 61 8.09 -16.71 -2.48
#